data_AF-A0A2N0QVI9-F1
#
_entry.id   AF-A0A2N0QVI9-F1
#
_cell.length_a   1.000
_cell.length_b   1.000
_cell.length_c   1.000
_cell.angle_alpha   90.00
_cell.angle_beta   90.00
_cell.angle_gamma   90.00
#
_symmetry.space_group_name_H-M   'P 1'
#
loop_
_entity.id
_entity.type
_entity.pdbx_description
1 polymer ?
#
loop_
_entity_poly.entity_id
_entity_poly.type
_entity_poly.pdbx_seq_one_letter_code
_entity_poly.pdbx_strand_id
1 'polypeptide(L)'
;MSHQVYSLWILLEGYPQPTLLDDITFNLKRDANLSDLAPQLVNRFSELAQKNNLDLEFFNFDARTESLLLDTTLKAVEQDTSAGKPLVVRYPLTDNTIVVKVRLLSTPAEICLPHTTGVWYMLLIKTKQKYKRLQEDGNAFYFVDQETKKTTIDEEFIFNDLMKKTNPNCDREIVISLLIRIKGKKPYAEWTPKDVLKEILHDQYSAIEAIPELDIDETFGTDPVFGGQELRRFIDNLERIASAFHYEVSSNEATARNYINPFMVDAVAKVRSKYPSTRLVVEEDFDGSRGYGLLDYVIYCRDLAILISEAKMIEIQKGIAQILVQLHTAAEKRKRKLDESITNPPIICGIVSAGIGWRFILWSGLPENPTIKISKLYVCAFGGDMREAKEVISIIVRILQSQASVLAPQDEVKDEVKAEGIDDEK
;
A
#
# COMPACT_ATOMS: atom_id res chain seq x y z
N MET A 1 -47.32 -10.12 -39.57
CA MET A 1 -46.56 -10.13 -38.31
C MET A 1 -45.28 -10.90 -38.57
N SER A 2 -44.10 -10.31 -38.34
CA SER A 2 -42.83 -11.02 -38.49
C SER A 2 -42.63 -11.91 -37.26
N HIS A 3 -42.44 -13.22 -37.50
CA HIS A 3 -41.98 -14.12 -36.45
C HIS A 3 -40.47 -13.93 -36.34
N GLN A 4 -40.02 -13.43 -35.20
CA GLN A 4 -38.60 -13.34 -34.88
C GLN A 4 -38.24 -14.58 -34.06
N VAL A 5 -37.16 -15.25 -34.43
CA VAL A 5 -36.64 -16.44 -33.78
C VAL A 5 -35.19 -16.18 -33.42
N TYR A 6 -34.83 -16.47 -32.17
CA TYR A 6 -33.48 -16.27 -31.64
C TYR A 6 -32.96 -17.55 -30.97
N SER A 7 -31.64 -17.73 -31.03
CA SER A 7 -30.87 -18.75 -30.32
C SER A 7 -29.80 -18.08 -29.47
N LEU A 8 -29.95 -18.13 -28.15
CA LEU A 8 -29.07 -17.41 -27.21
C LEU A 8 -28.38 -18.37 -26.24
N TRP A 9 -27.07 -18.21 -26.07
CA TRP A 9 -26.34 -18.83 -24.98
C TRP A 9 -26.53 -18.00 -23.70
N ILE A 10 -27.19 -18.57 -22.70
CA ILE A 10 -27.50 -17.91 -21.42
C ILE A 10 -26.71 -18.57 -20.29
N LEU A 11 -26.01 -17.77 -19.49
CA LEU A 11 -25.41 -18.20 -18.23
C LEU A 11 -26.15 -17.54 -17.07
N LEU A 12 -26.87 -18.32 -16.29
CA LEU A 12 -27.32 -17.86 -14.98
C LEU A 12 -26.09 -17.72 -14.07
N GLU A 13 -25.89 -16.55 -13.50
CA GLU A 13 -24.73 -16.30 -12.63
C GLU A 13 -24.81 -17.21 -11.39
N GLY A 14 -23.68 -17.82 -11.01
CA GLY A 14 -23.62 -18.89 -10.01
C GLY A 14 -23.77 -20.32 -10.57
N TYR A 15 -24.15 -20.48 -11.84
CA TYR A 15 -24.18 -21.79 -12.51
C TYR A 15 -22.87 -22.11 -13.23
N PRO A 16 -22.47 -23.39 -13.33
CA PRO A 16 -21.17 -23.76 -13.86
C PRO A 16 -21.07 -23.73 -15.39
N GLN A 17 -22.21 -23.77 -16.11
CA GLN A 17 -22.24 -23.91 -17.57
C GLN A 17 -23.38 -23.08 -18.17
N PRO A 18 -23.17 -22.49 -19.36
CA PRO A 18 -24.24 -21.83 -20.09
C PRO A 18 -25.19 -22.84 -20.74
N THR A 19 -26.43 -22.42 -20.92
CA THR A 19 -27.48 -23.16 -21.61
C THR A 19 -27.83 -22.47 -22.91
N LEU A 20 -27.86 -23.21 -24.01
CA LEU A 20 -28.39 -22.71 -25.28
C LEU A 20 -29.92 -22.74 -25.20
N LEU A 21 -30.54 -21.57 -25.33
CA LEU A 21 -31.96 -21.43 -25.51
C LEU A 21 -32.25 -21.20 -26.98
N ASP A 22 -32.67 -22.26 -27.65
CA ASP A 22 -33.14 -22.22 -29.04
C ASP A 22 -34.63 -21.91 -29.13
N ASP A 23 -35.03 -21.53 -30.34
CA ASP A 23 -36.41 -21.28 -30.76
C ASP A 23 -37.14 -20.27 -29.86
N ILE A 24 -36.44 -19.23 -29.39
CA ILE A 24 -37.06 -18.14 -28.64
C ILE A 24 -37.82 -17.28 -29.63
N THR A 25 -39.15 -17.36 -29.58
CA THR A 25 -40.02 -16.72 -30.57
C THR A 25 -40.73 -15.50 -30.00
N PHE A 26 -40.74 -14.41 -30.78
CA PHE A 26 -41.46 -13.19 -30.46
C PHE A 26 -42.36 -12.78 -31.63
N ASN A 27 -43.59 -12.39 -31.29
CA ASN A 27 -44.55 -11.84 -32.23
C ASN A 27 -44.76 -10.36 -31.93
N LEU A 28 -43.80 -9.54 -32.37
CA LEU A 28 -43.73 -8.11 -32.10
C LEU A 28 -43.60 -7.31 -33.40
N LYS A 29 -44.10 -6.07 -33.39
CA LYS A 29 -43.95 -5.12 -34.52
C LYS A 29 -42.56 -4.46 -34.58
N ARG A 30 -41.78 -4.58 -33.50
CA ARG A 30 -40.40 -4.10 -33.35
C ARG A 30 -39.47 -5.27 -33.07
N ASP A 31 -38.17 -5.07 -33.20
CA ASP A 31 -37.19 -6.06 -32.76
C ASP A 31 -37.34 -6.33 -31.26
N ALA A 32 -37.29 -7.61 -30.89
CA ALA A 32 -37.29 -8.03 -29.51
C ALA A 32 -36.02 -7.53 -28.81
N ASN A 33 -36.13 -7.21 -27.52
CA ASN A 33 -35.03 -6.75 -26.69
C ASN A 33 -34.93 -7.54 -25.38
N LEU A 34 -33.95 -7.20 -24.53
CA LEU A 34 -33.73 -7.86 -23.24
C LEU A 34 -34.94 -7.78 -22.30
N SER A 35 -35.71 -6.68 -22.34
CA SER A 35 -36.97 -6.58 -21.60
C SER A 35 -38.02 -7.61 -22.04
N ASP A 36 -38.05 -7.97 -23.33
CA ASP A 36 -38.95 -9.01 -23.84
C ASP A 36 -38.44 -10.42 -23.50
N LEU A 37 -37.12 -10.58 -23.38
CA LEU A 37 -36.47 -11.84 -23.00
C LEU A 37 -36.69 -12.21 -21.53
N ALA A 38 -36.65 -11.24 -20.61
CA ALA A 38 -36.72 -11.50 -19.17
C ALA A 38 -37.91 -12.41 -18.74
N PRO A 39 -39.16 -12.17 -19.17
CA PRO A 39 -40.28 -13.07 -18.89
C PRO A 39 -40.11 -14.50 -19.43
N GLN A 40 -39.44 -14.66 -20.59
CA GLN A 40 -39.16 -15.99 -21.16
C GLN A 40 -38.18 -16.76 -20.29
N LEU A 41 -37.16 -16.08 -19.75
CA LEU A 41 -36.19 -16.70 -18.85
C LEU A 41 -36.85 -17.14 -17.54
N VAL A 42 -37.72 -16.31 -16.95
CA VAL A 42 -38.44 -16.63 -15.72
C VAL A 42 -39.34 -17.86 -15.88
N ASN A 43 -39.95 -18.04 -17.06
CA ASN A 43 -40.74 -19.23 -17.34
C ASN A 43 -39.90 -20.49 -17.62
N ARG A 44 -38.67 -20.33 -18.13
CA ARG A 44 -37.81 -21.46 -18.52
C ARG A 44 -36.89 -21.95 -17.39
N PHE A 45 -36.49 -21.07 -16.47
CA PHE A 45 -35.60 -21.39 -15.36
C PHE A 45 -36.36 -21.35 -14.03
N SER A 46 -36.42 -22.48 -13.33
CA SER A 46 -37.16 -22.62 -12.08
C SER A 46 -36.57 -21.74 -10.96
N GLU A 47 -35.27 -21.47 -11.04
CA GLU A 47 -34.53 -20.55 -10.18
C GLU A 47 -35.07 -19.12 -10.20
N LEU A 48 -35.62 -18.72 -11.34
CA LEU A 48 -36.13 -17.38 -11.58
C LEU A 48 -37.64 -17.28 -11.33
N ALA A 49 -38.34 -18.41 -11.14
CA ALA A 49 -39.81 -18.46 -11.08
C ALA A 49 -40.43 -17.64 -9.92
N GLN A 50 -39.66 -17.35 -8.87
CA GLN A 50 -40.09 -16.52 -7.73
C GLN A 50 -39.59 -15.07 -7.82
N LYS A 51 -38.92 -14.69 -8.92
CA LYS A 51 -38.29 -13.38 -9.08
C LYS A 51 -39.14 -12.51 -10.00
N ASN A 52 -39.16 -11.20 -9.72
CA ASN A 52 -39.82 -10.27 -10.63
C ASN A 52 -38.99 -10.14 -11.90
N ASN A 53 -39.63 -10.20 -13.06
CA ASN A 53 -38.97 -10.11 -14.38
C ASN A 53 -38.17 -8.81 -14.53
N LEU A 54 -38.55 -7.75 -13.80
CA LEU A 54 -37.88 -6.45 -13.80
C LEU A 54 -36.58 -6.42 -13.00
N ASP A 55 -36.30 -7.45 -12.19
CA ASP A 55 -35.11 -7.50 -11.34
C ASP A 55 -33.95 -8.28 -11.99
N LEU A 56 -34.13 -8.76 -13.22
CA LEU A 56 -33.07 -9.42 -13.98
C LEU A 56 -32.13 -8.38 -14.58
N GLU A 57 -30.84 -8.53 -14.31
CA GLU A 57 -29.78 -7.75 -14.92
C GLU A 57 -29.00 -8.61 -15.92
N PHE A 58 -28.65 -8.03 -17.05
CA PHE A 58 -27.99 -8.71 -18.16
C PHE A 58 -26.58 -8.17 -18.35
N PHE A 59 -25.60 -9.03 -18.61
CA PHE A 59 -24.21 -8.64 -18.77
C PHE A 59 -23.53 -9.39 -19.91
N ASN A 60 -22.53 -8.74 -20.51
CA ASN A 60 -21.58 -9.43 -21.37
C ASN A 60 -20.68 -10.34 -20.54
N PHE A 61 -20.29 -11.49 -21.09
CA PHE A 61 -19.44 -12.45 -20.38
C PHE A 61 -18.13 -11.83 -19.87
N ASP A 62 -17.48 -11.04 -20.73
CA ASP A 62 -16.20 -10.38 -20.46
C ASP A 62 -16.35 -9.09 -19.62
N ALA A 63 -17.58 -8.55 -19.49
CA ALA A 63 -17.86 -7.28 -18.82
C ALA A 63 -19.09 -7.38 -17.90
N ARG A 64 -18.88 -7.93 -16.69
CA ARG A 64 -19.93 -8.19 -15.69
C ARG A 64 -20.19 -7.05 -14.71
N THR A 65 -19.77 -5.86 -15.09
CA THR A 65 -19.68 -4.68 -14.21
C THR A 65 -20.74 -3.64 -14.55
N GLU A 66 -21.10 -3.55 -15.82
CA GLU A 66 -22.10 -2.63 -16.36
C GLU A 66 -23.18 -3.47 -17.01
N SER A 67 -24.42 -3.32 -16.52
CA SER A 67 -25.54 -4.05 -17.09
C SER A 67 -25.87 -3.51 -18.47
N LEU A 68 -26.23 -4.42 -19.36
CA LEU A 68 -26.81 -4.09 -20.65
C LEU A 68 -28.15 -3.39 -20.43
N LEU A 69 -28.40 -2.35 -21.22
CA LEU A 69 -29.68 -1.66 -21.18
C LEU A 69 -30.80 -2.60 -21.64
N LEU A 70 -31.94 -2.56 -20.96
CA LEU A 70 -33.07 -3.46 -21.25
C LEU A 70 -33.66 -3.29 -22.67
N ASP A 71 -33.39 -2.16 -23.33
CA ASP A 71 -33.78 -1.89 -24.71
C ASP A 71 -32.78 -2.42 -25.75
N THR A 72 -31.66 -3.01 -25.32
CA THR A 72 -30.69 -3.69 -26.20
C THR A 72 -31.39 -4.81 -26.99
N THR A 73 -31.31 -4.74 -28.32
CA THR A 73 -31.98 -5.69 -29.22
C THR A 73 -31.39 -7.10 -29.12
N LEU A 74 -32.23 -8.14 -29.13
CA LEU A 74 -31.78 -9.53 -29.07
C LEU A 74 -30.93 -9.94 -30.27
N LYS A 75 -31.13 -9.32 -31.43
CA LYS A 75 -30.30 -9.55 -32.61
C LYS A 75 -28.83 -9.17 -32.38
N ALA A 76 -28.57 -8.07 -31.67
CA ALA A 76 -27.22 -7.67 -31.30
C ALA A 76 -26.62 -8.64 -30.29
N VAL A 77 -27.40 -9.02 -29.27
CA VAL A 77 -26.98 -9.98 -28.24
C VAL A 77 -26.68 -11.36 -28.84
N GLU A 78 -27.50 -11.84 -29.77
CA GLU A 78 -27.29 -13.12 -30.47
C GLU A 78 -25.98 -13.14 -31.27
N GLN A 79 -25.62 -12.03 -31.91
CA GLN A 79 -24.37 -11.91 -32.66
C GLN A 79 -23.13 -11.94 -31.76
N ASP A 80 -23.26 -11.42 -30.53
CA ASP A 80 -22.15 -11.29 -29.59
C ASP A 80 -22.03 -12.48 -28.61
N THR A 81 -23.00 -13.40 -28.61
CA THR A 81 -23.03 -14.53 -27.67
C THR A 81 -22.61 -15.85 -28.31
N SER A 82 -21.95 -16.68 -27.52
CA SER A 82 -21.56 -18.04 -27.91
C SER A 82 -21.45 -18.93 -26.67
N ALA A 83 -21.23 -20.23 -26.85
CA ALA A 83 -20.98 -21.14 -25.73
C ALA A 83 -19.81 -20.68 -24.85
N GLY A 84 -18.77 -20.07 -25.44
CA GLY A 84 -17.62 -19.54 -24.70
C GLY A 84 -17.81 -18.13 -24.16
N LYS A 85 -18.81 -17.38 -24.65
CA LYS A 85 -19.14 -16.02 -24.24
C LYS A 85 -20.67 -15.84 -24.15
N PRO A 86 -21.33 -16.47 -23.17
CA PRO A 86 -22.78 -16.39 -23.02
C PRO A 86 -23.24 -15.03 -22.52
N LEU A 87 -24.52 -14.71 -22.72
CA LEU A 87 -25.20 -13.63 -22.02
C LEU A 87 -25.34 -14.03 -20.55
N VAL A 88 -24.79 -13.22 -19.65
CA VAL A 88 -24.84 -13.49 -18.21
C VAL A 88 -26.09 -12.85 -17.63
N VAL A 89 -26.84 -13.61 -16.84
CA VAL A 89 -28.07 -13.16 -16.18
C VAL A 89 -27.84 -13.18 -14.67
N ARG A 90 -27.92 -12.00 -14.05
CA ARG A 90 -27.86 -11.80 -12.61
C ARG A 90 -29.26 -11.58 -12.08
N TYR A 91 -29.53 -12.10 -10.89
CA TYR A 91 -30.84 -12.02 -10.26
C TYR A 91 -30.73 -11.84 -8.74
N PRO A 92 -31.74 -11.24 -8.08
CA PRO A 92 -31.73 -11.05 -6.64
C PRO A 92 -31.92 -12.39 -5.92
N LEU A 93 -31.14 -12.61 -4.87
CA LEU A 93 -31.28 -13.77 -3.98
C LEU A 93 -32.29 -13.46 -2.88
N THR A 94 -32.14 -12.33 -2.19
CA THR A 94 -33.09 -11.80 -1.19
C THR A 94 -33.13 -10.27 -1.22
N ASP A 95 -34.09 -9.68 -0.51
CA ASP A 95 -34.19 -8.21 -0.32
C ASP A 95 -33.19 -7.68 0.73
N ASN A 96 -32.27 -8.52 1.20
CA ASN A 96 -31.28 -8.11 2.19
C ASN A 96 -30.24 -7.19 1.55
N THR A 97 -29.72 -6.27 2.34
CA THR A 97 -28.53 -5.50 1.98
C THR A 97 -27.29 -6.20 2.54
N ILE A 98 -26.22 -6.25 1.75
CA ILE A 98 -24.93 -6.74 2.22
C ILE A 98 -24.06 -5.54 2.54
N VAL A 99 -23.60 -5.46 3.78
CA VAL A 99 -22.71 -4.41 4.27
C VAL A 99 -21.33 -5.03 4.51
N VAL A 100 -20.39 -4.74 3.61
CA VAL A 100 -19.03 -5.26 3.69
C VAL A 100 -18.11 -4.17 4.25
N LYS A 101 -17.60 -4.41 5.45
CA LYS A 101 -16.57 -3.58 6.08
C LYS A 101 -15.22 -4.09 5.60
N VAL A 102 -14.62 -3.40 4.64
CA VAL A 102 -13.32 -3.76 4.09
C VAL A 102 -12.22 -2.90 4.70
N ARG A 103 -11.02 -3.44 4.87
CA ARG A 103 -9.86 -2.69 5.34
C ARG A 103 -8.59 -3.08 4.58
N LEU A 104 -7.91 -2.09 4.02
CA LEU A 104 -6.54 -2.22 3.53
C LEU A 104 -5.61 -1.42 4.45
N LEU A 105 -4.66 -2.11 5.10
CA LEU A 105 -3.80 -1.52 6.14
C LEU A 105 -4.62 -0.85 7.25
N SER A 106 -4.40 0.45 7.51
CA SER A 106 -5.13 1.27 8.47
C SER A 106 -6.36 1.97 7.88
N THR A 107 -6.62 1.83 6.57
CA THR A 107 -7.72 2.54 5.89
C THR A 107 -8.96 1.66 5.81
N PRO A 108 -10.02 1.95 6.60
CA PRO A 108 -11.29 1.26 6.48
C PRO A 108 -12.16 1.86 5.37
N ALA A 109 -13.03 1.04 4.78
CA ALA A 109 -14.13 1.49 3.96
C ALA A 109 -15.33 0.57 4.14
N GLU A 110 -16.52 1.12 3.89
CA GLU A 110 -17.77 0.38 3.87
C GLU A 110 -18.31 0.32 2.44
N ILE A 111 -18.81 -0.86 2.06
CA ILE A 111 -19.38 -1.13 0.75
C ILE A 111 -20.74 -1.79 0.96
N CYS A 112 -21.80 -1.10 0.51
CA CYS A 112 -23.16 -1.63 0.50
C CYS A 112 -23.48 -2.23 -0.87
N LEU A 113 -24.03 -3.44 -0.87
CA LEU A 113 -24.35 -4.23 -2.06
C LEU A 113 -25.77 -4.83 -1.94
N PRO A 114 -26.54 -4.91 -3.04
CA PRO A 114 -27.76 -5.70 -3.05
C PRO A 114 -27.41 -7.20 -2.98
N HIS A 115 -28.22 -8.01 -2.30
CA HIS A 115 -27.99 -9.46 -2.24
C HIS A 115 -28.42 -10.17 -3.54
N THR A 116 -27.52 -10.19 -4.52
CA THR A 116 -27.71 -10.82 -5.84
C THR A 116 -26.70 -11.94 -6.08
N THR A 117 -26.84 -12.66 -7.17
CA THR A 117 -25.84 -13.66 -7.61
C THR A 117 -24.47 -13.10 -7.94
N GLY A 118 -24.33 -11.79 -8.18
CA GLY A 118 -23.05 -11.19 -8.60
C GLY A 118 -22.40 -10.29 -7.58
N VAL A 119 -22.79 -10.42 -6.31
CA VAL A 119 -22.20 -9.65 -5.19
C VAL A 119 -20.68 -9.75 -5.18
N TRP A 120 -20.12 -10.93 -5.46
CA TRP A 120 -18.67 -11.13 -5.51
C TRP A 120 -17.98 -10.18 -6.50
N TYR A 121 -18.47 -10.11 -7.74
CA TYR A 121 -17.91 -9.23 -8.77
C TYR A 121 -18.07 -7.76 -8.38
N MET A 122 -19.25 -7.38 -7.88
CA MET A 122 -19.50 -6.01 -7.42
C MET A 122 -18.57 -5.61 -6.26
N LEU A 123 -18.33 -6.52 -5.32
CA LEU A 123 -17.43 -6.31 -4.19
C LEU A 123 -15.99 -6.05 -4.68
N LEU A 124 -15.48 -6.87 -5.61
CA LEU A 124 -14.14 -6.69 -6.16
C LEU A 124 -13.99 -5.30 -6.81
N ILE A 125 -14.94 -4.89 -7.64
CA ILE A 125 -14.89 -3.62 -8.37
C ILE A 125 -14.98 -2.44 -7.41
N LYS A 126 -15.98 -2.43 -6.53
CA LYS A 126 -16.16 -1.35 -5.56
C LYS A 126 -14.96 -1.26 -4.62
N THR A 127 -14.35 -2.38 -4.25
CA THR A 127 -13.10 -2.40 -3.48
C THR A 127 -11.97 -1.74 -4.27
N LYS A 128 -11.76 -2.11 -5.54
CA LYS A 128 -10.74 -1.48 -6.40
C LYS A 128 -10.96 0.04 -6.55
N GLN A 129 -12.21 0.49 -6.68
CA GLN A 129 -12.57 1.91 -6.75
C GLN A 129 -12.27 2.67 -5.45
N LYS A 130 -12.42 2.02 -4.29
CA LYS A 130 -12.18 2.64 -2.97
C LYS A 130 -10.70 2.84 -2.64
N TYR A 131 -9.80 2.02 -3.19
CA TYR A 131 -8.39 2.02 -2.82
C TYR A 131 -7.49 2.26 -4.04
N LYS A 132 -6.83 3.43 -4.08
CA LYS A 132 -5.92 3.83 -5.17
C LYS A 132 -4.85 2.77 -5.45
N ARG A 133 -4.24 2.17 -4.42
CA ARG A 133 -3.22 1.11 -4.58
C ARG A 133 -3.71 -0.09 -5.38
N LEU A 134 -4.99 -0.46 -5.24
CA LEU A 134 -5.56 -1.60 -5.97
C LEU A 134 -5.85 -1.26 -7.44
N GLN A 135 -5.83 0.02 -7.82
CA GLN A 135 -6.03 0.47 -9.19
C GLN A 135 -4.76 0.32 -10.03
N GLU A 136 -3.59 0.20 -9.40
CA GLU A 136 -2.31 0.00 -10.08
C GLU A 136 -2.26 -1.38 -10.77
N ASP A 137 -1.70 -1.42 -11.97
CA ASP A 137 -1.57 -2.64 -12.75
C ASP A 137 -0.72 -3.69 -12.01
N GLY A 138 -1.19 -4.93 -12.00
CA GLY A 138 -0.52 -6.06 -11.34
C GLY A 138 -0.87 -6.25 -9.86
N ASN A 139 -1.56 -5.31 -9.20
CA ASN A 139 -2.01 -5.46 -7.81
C ASN A 139 -3.31 -6.30 -7.73
N ALA A 140 -3.23 -7.57 -8.12
CA ALA A 140 -4.28 -8.55 -7.84
C ALA A 140 -4.46 -8.72 -6.32
N PHE A 141 -5.70 -8.80 -5.84
CA PHE A 141 -5.99 -8.88 -4.41
C PHE A 141 -6.98 -9.99 -4.09
N TYR A 142 -7.07 -10.29 -2.80
CA TYR A 142 -8.02 -11.21 -2.22
C TYR A 142 -8.45 -10.70 -0.84
N PHE A 143 -9.49 -11.30 -0.29
CA PHE A 143 -9.98 -10.97 1.04
C PHE A 143 -9.59 -12.04 2.05
N VAL A 144 -9.48 -11.65 3.30
CA VAL A 144 -9.39 -12.56 4.44
C VAL A 144 -10.48 -12.17 5.41
N ASP A 145 -11.26 -13.13 5.87
CA ASP A 145 -12.25 -12.89 6.91
C ASP A 145 -11.57 -12.37 8.18
N GLN A 146 -12.01 -11.20 8.64
CA GLN A 146 -11.42 -10.54 9.80
C GLN A 146 -11.78 -11.23 11.11
N GLU A 147 -12.89 -11.95 11.18
CA GLU A 147 -13.31 -12.66 12.40
C GLU A 147 -12.41 -13.86 12.65
N THR A 148 -12.21 -14.71 11.63
CA THR A 148 -11.34 -15.88 11.76
C THR A 148 -9.85 -15.58 11.54
N LYS A 149 -9.52 -14.51 10.81
CA LYS A 149 -8.18 -14.13 10.34
C LYS A 149 -7.42 -15.26 9.60
N LYS A 150 -8.13 -16.29 9.14
CA LYS A 150 -7.55 -17.50 8.54
C LYS A 150 -8.19 -17.84 7.21
N THR A 151 -9.48 -17.57 7.05
CA THR A 151 -10.21 -17.91 5.83
C THR A 151 -9.84 -16.94 4.73
N THR A 152 -9.09 -17.43 3.74
CA THR A 152 -8.82 -16.73 2.49
C THR A 152 -10.05 -16.82 1.60
N ILE A 153 -10.47 -15.69 1.06
CA ILE A 153 -11.61 -15.52 0.17
C ILE A 153 -11.09 -14.88 -1.12
N ASP A 154 -10.70 -15.73 -2.06
CA ASP A 154 -10.16 -15.36 -3.37
C ASP A 154 -11.04 -15.83 -4.53
N GLU A 155 -12.14 -16.53 -4.23
CA GLU A 155 -13.10 -17.05 -5.19
C GLU A 155 -14.55 -16.86 -4.74
N GLU A 156 -15.44 -16.74 -5.72
CA GLU A 156 -16.89 -16.54 -5.55
C GLU A 156 -17.53 -17.64 -4.67
N PHE A 157 -17.10 -18.90 -4.84
CA PHE A 157 -17.63 -20.03 -4.08
C PHE A 157 -17.44 -19.86 -2.58
N ILE A 158 -16.23 -19.46 -2.16
CA ILE A 158 -15.89 -19.28 -0.74
C ILE A 158 -16.65 -18.09 -0.16
N PHE A 159 -16.75 -17.00 -0.93
CA PHE A 159 -17.56 -15.85 -0.54
C PHE A 159 -19.04 -16.22 -0.33
N ASN A 160 -19.62 -16.99 -1.25
CA ASN A 160 -21.01 -17.43 -1.15
C ASN A 160 -21.24 -18.39 0.02
N ASP A 161 -20.26 -19.25 0.35
CA ASP A 161 -20.31 -20.10 1.55
C ASP A 161 -20.30 -19.27 2.85
N LEU A 162 -19.48 -18.21 2.91
CA LEU A 162 -19.50 -17.25 4.03
C LEU A 162 -20.89 -16.60 4.15
N MET A 163 -21.43 -16.09 3.05
CA MET A 163 -22.74 -15.43 3.03
C MET A 163 -23.88 -16.33 3.53
N LYS A 164 -23.85 -17.63 3.18
CA LYS A 164 -24.85 -18.61 3.66
C LYS A 164 -24.82 -18.85 5.16
N LYS A 165 -23.65 -18.65 5.79
CA LYS A 165 -23.44 -18.87 7.23
C LYS A 165 -23.74 -17.63 8.07
N THR A 166 -23.81 -16.46 7.44
CA THR A 166 -24.07 -15.20 8.11
C THR A 166 -25.55 -14.85 8.11
N ASN A 167 -26.15 -14.76 9.31
CA ASN A 167 -27.54 -14.34 9.45
C ASN A 167 -27.67 -12.82 9.28
N PRO A 168 -28.76 -12.33 8.66
CA PRO A 168 -29.06 -10.91 8.63
C PRO A 168 -29.37 -10.38 10.03
N ASN A 169 -29.06 -9.11 10.29
CA ASN A 169 -29.41 -8.39 11.50
C ASN A 169 -30.89 -7.95 11.51
N CYS A 170 -31.29 -7.17 12.53
CA CYS A 170 -32.66 -6.65 12.65
C CYS A 170 -33.09 -5.74 11.50
N ASP A 171 -32.13 -5.12 10.81
CA ASP A 171 -32.34 -4.20 9.68
C ASP A 171 -32.31 -4.91 8.32
N ARG A 172 -32.33 -6.26 8.32
CA ARG A 172 -32.21 -7.12 7.13
C ARG A 172 -30.87 -6.95 6.41
N GLU A 173 -29.83 -6.60 7.15
CA GLU A 173 -28.48 -6.46 6.62
C GLU A 173 -27.62 -7.68 6.96
N ILE A 174 -26.89 -8.20 5.98
CA ILE A 174 -25.83 -9.17 6.19
C ILE A 174 -24.52 -8.40 6.32
N VAL A 175 -23.97 -8.34 7.53
CA VAL A 175 -22.75 -7.58 7.83
C VAL A 175 -21.56 -8.51 7.91
N ILE A 176 -20.52 -8.25 7.13
CA ILE A 176 -19.26 -9.01 7.15
C ILE A 176 -18.06 -8.06 7.18
N SER A 177 -16.95 -8.51 7.79
CA SER A 177 -15.71 -7.73 7.91
C SER A 177 -14.55 -8.44 7.23
N LEU A 178 -13.92 -7.79 6.26
CA LEU A 178 -12.89 -8.37 5.41
C LEU A 178 -11.59 -7.53 5.43
N LEU A 179 -10.46 -8.21 5.57
CA LEU A 179 -9.14 -7.63 5.36
C LEU A 179 -8.73 -7.83 3.90
N ILE A 180 -8.22 -6.78 3.27
CA ILE A 180 -7.70 -6.83 1.91
C ILE A 180 -6.23 -7.24 1.95
N ARG A 181 -5.84 -8.14 1.04
CA ARG A 181 -4.46 -8.58 0.83
C ARG A 181 -4.09 -8.53 -0.64
N ILE A 182 -2.89 -8.05 -0.94
CA ILE A 182 -2.34 -8.02 -2.30
C ILE A 182 -1.56 -9.31 -2.54
N LYS A 183 -1.85 -10.00 -3.65
CA LYS A 183 -1.18 -11.25 -4.02
C LYS A 183 0.31 -11.00 -4.25
N GLY A 184 1.15 -11.87 -3.69
CA GLY A 184 2.61 -11.80 -3.85
C GLY A 184 3.33 -10.76 -2.97
N LYS A 185 2.60 -9.95 -2.18
CA LYS A 185 3.18 -8.92 -1.32
C LYS A 185 2.64 -8.98 0.11
N LYS A 186 3.39 -8.46 1.08
CA LYS A 186 2.97 -8.36 2.49
C LYS A 186 3.02 -6.90 2.98
N PRO A 187 2.11 -6.46 3.87
CA PRO A 187 2.26 -5.19 4.57
C PRO A 187 3.62 -5.09 5.26
N TYR A 188 4.29 -3.93 5.23
CA TYR A 188 5.60 -3.76 5.86
C TYR A 188 5.62 -4.20 7.33
N ALA A 189 4.59 -3.84 8.10
CA ALA A 189 4.45 -4.19 9.52
C ALA A 189 4.26 -5.71 9.80
N GLU A 190 3.97 -6.52 8.78
CA GLU A 190 3.78 -7.97 8.92
C GLU A 190 5.07 -8.76 8.63
N TRP A 191 6.15 -8.10 8.20
CA TRP A 191 7.44 -8.75 7.96
C TRP A 191 8.14 -9.10 9.26
N THR A 192 8.59 -10.36 9.35
CA THR A 192 9.39 -10.83 10.48
C THR A 192 10.88 -10.89 10.12
N PRO A 193 11.79 -10.87 11.12
CA PRO A 193 13.22 -11.10 10.88
C PRO A 193 13.51 -12.33 10.02
N LYS A 194 12.78 -13.43 10.26
CA LYS A 194 12.93 -14.68 9.50
C LYS A 194 12.54 -14.51 8.04
N ASP A 195 11.43 -13.82 7.76
CA ASP A 195 10.99 -13.58 6.39
C ASP A 195 12.03 -12.73 5.64
N VAL A 196 12.58 -11.70 6.29
CA VAL A 196 13.54 -10.79 5.68
C VAL A 196 14.87 -11.48 5.38
N LEU A 197 15.41 -12.24 6.33
CA LEU A 197 16.67 -12.98 6.12
C LEU A 197 16.57 -13.90 4.91
N LYS A 198 15.43 -14.58 4.75
CA LYS A 198 15.18 -15.52 3.66
C LYS A 198 14.82 -14.85 2.33
N GLU A 199 13.81 -14.00 2.33
CA GLU A 199 13.17 -13.50 1.09
C GLU A 199 13.83 -12.22 0.55
N ILE A 200 14.45 -11.41 1.42
CA ILE A 200 15.06 -10.12 1.05
C ILE A 200 16.59 -10.20 1.04
N LEU A 201 17.18 -10.90 2.02
CA LEU A 201 18.63 -11.05 2.16
C LEU A 201 19.12 -12.40 1.65
N HIS A 202 18.26 -13.22 1.04
CA HIS A 202 18.64 -14.47 0.36
C HIS A 202 19.50 -15.42 1.20
N ASP A 203 19.18 -15.54 2.49
CA ASP A 203 19.91 -16.35 3.48
C ASP A 203 21.42 -16.01 3.60
N GLN A 204 21.84 -14.80 3.19
CA GLN A 204 23.22 -14.32 3.34
C GLN A 204 23.67 -14.25 4.81
N TYR A 205 22.72 -14.07 5.73
CA TYR A 205 22.95 -13.99 7.17
C TYR A 205 22.04 -14.97 7.89
N SER A 206 22.55 -15.62 8.95
CA SER A 206 21.79 -16.57 9.76
C SER A 206 20.83 -15.91 10.74
N ALA A 207 21.10 -14.65 11.13
CA ALA A 207 20.32 -13.84 12.05
C ALA A 207 20.58 -12.35 11.80
N ILE A 208 19.74 -11.45 12.33
CA ILE A 208 19.97 -9.99 12.22
C ILE A 208 21.27 -9.59 12.94
N GLU A 209 21.59 -10.26 14.04
CA GLU A 209 22.79 -10.05 14.85
C GLU A 209 24.08 -10.45 14.11
N ALA A 210 23.97 -11.26 13.05
CA ALA A 210 25.10 -11.66 12.22
C ALA A 210 25.40 -10.65 11.10
N ILE A 211 24.57 -9.61 10.92
CA ILE A 211 24.79 -8.56 9.94
C ILE A 211 25.99 -7.71 10.40
N PRO A 212 26.96 -7.41 9.52
CA PRO A 212 28.15 -6.62 9.87
C PRO A 212 27.82 -5.25 10.48
N GLU A 213 28.67 -4.82 11.41
CA GLU A 213 28.53 -3.50 12.03
C GLU A 213 28.80 -2.38 11.00
N LEU A 214 27.99 -1.33 11.08
CA LEU A 214 28.21 -0.08 10.36
C LEU A 214 29.08 0.85 11.19
N ASP A 215 30.32 1.06 10.75
CA ASP A 215 31.15 2.17 11.24
C ASP A 215 30.67 3.48 10.58
N ILE A 216 30.00 4.32 11.38
CA ILE A 216 29.41 5.58 10.93
C ILE A 216 30.47 6.60 10.58
N ASP A 217 31.55 6.68 11.36
CA ASP A 217 32.58 7.69 11.21
C ASP A 217 33.45 7.38 9.99
N GLU A 218 33.79 6.11 9.78
CA GLU A 218 34.49 5.65 8.57
C GLU A 218 33.64 5.87 7.31
N THR A 219 32.33 5.65 7.40
CA THR A 219 31.44 5.70 6.22
C THR A 219 31.01 7.13 5.85
N PHE A 220 30.75 8.00 6.83
CA PHE A 220 30.15 9.32 6.61
C PHE A 220 31.01 10.50 7.08
N GLY A 221 32.26 10.26 7.50
CA GLY A 221 33.18 11.29 8.00
C GLY A 221 32.81 11.79 9.39
N THR A 222 33.56 12.74 9.97
CA THR A 222 33.36 13.22 11.36
C THR A 222 33.16 14.74 11.48
N ASP A 223 32.93 15.42 10.36
CA ASP A 223 32.88 16.88 10.33
C ASP A 223 31.74 17.43 11.21
N PRO A 224 32.02 18.50 12.00
CA PRO A 224 31.02 19.10 12.87
C PRO A 224 29.91 19.74 12.02
N VAL A 225 28.68 19.32 12.27
CA VAL A 225 27.56 19.70 11.40
C VAL A 225 26.80 20.92 11.93
N PHE A 226 26.57 21.01 13.24
CA PHE A 226 25.80 22.10 13.84
C PHE A 226 26.70 23.14 14.50
N GLY A 227 26.37 24.42 14.28
CA GLY A 227 26.95 25.53 15.02
C GLY A 227 26.28 25.74 16.37
N GLY A 228 26.92 26.52 17.26
CA GLY A 228 26.48 26.66 18.65
C GLY A 228 25.03 27.11 18.84
N GLN A 229 24.54 28.08 18.07
CA GLN A 229 23.16 28.56 18.20
C GLN A 229 22.13 27.56 17.66
N GLU A 230 22.41 26.91 16.53
CA GLU A 230 21.53 25.90 15.93
C GLU A 230 21.39 24.69 16.86
N LEU A 231 22.53 24.19 17.36
CA LEU A 231 22.55 23.07 18.30
C LEU A 231 21.81 23.40 19.59
N ARG A 232 21.96 24.63 20.10
CA ARG A 232 21.24 25.06 21.30
C ARG A 232 19.73 25.04 21.10
N ARG A 233 19.23 25.56 19.96
CA ARG A 233 17.79 25.54 19.65
C ARG A 233 17.23 24.12 19.56
N PHE A 234 17.99 23.19 18.96
CA PHE A 234 17.62 21.78 18.90
C PHE A 234 17.49 21.17 20.29
N ILE A 235 18.47 21.39 21.16
CA ILE A 235 18.47 20.90 22.55
C ILE A 235 17.34 21.52 23.37
N ASP A 236 17.17 22.84 23.32
CA ASP A 236 16.10 23.54 24.04
C ASP A 236 14.70 23.00 23.63
N ASN A 237 14.53 22.64 22.36
CA ASN A 237 13.29 22.03 21.87
C ASN A 237 13.08 20.62 22.43
N LEU A 238 14.12 19.77 22.43
CA LEU A 238 14.05 18.43 23.02
C LEU A 238 13.78 18.47 24.52
N GLU A 239 14.42 19.38 25.27
CA GLU A 239 14.18 19.56 26.70
C GLU A 239 12.74 19.94 26.99
N ARG A 240 12.18 20.85 26.19
CA ARG A 240 10.78 21.27 26.32
C ARG A 240 9.82 20.11 26.05
N ILE A 241 10.08 19.30 25.03
CA ILE A 241 9.28 18.11 24.71
C ILE A 241 9.40 17.10 25.86
N ALA A 242 10.61 16.80 26.31
CA ALA A 242 10.86 15.87 27.40
C ALA A 242 10.14 16.30 28.68
N SER A 243 10.25 17.58 29.05
CA SER A 243 9.56 18.14 30.22
C SER A 243 8.04 18.01 30.11
N ALA A 244 7.46 18.32 28.95
CA ALA A 244 6.02 18.23 28.73
C ALA A 244 5.47 16.79 28.84
N PHE A 245 6.28 15.79 28.47
CA PHE A 245 5.94 14.38 28.60
C PHE A 245 6.49 13.73 29.87
N HIS A 246 6.92 14.51 30.87
CA HIS A 246 7.52 14.00 32.12
C HIS A 246 8.67 13.00 31.89
N TYR A 247 9.44 13.21 30.83
CA TYR A 247 10.54 12.35 30.39
C TYR A 247 10.11 10.92 30.02
N GLU A 248 8.82 10.68 29.77
CA GLU A 248 8.29 9.42 29.26
C GLU A 248 8.36 9.40 27.73
N VAL A 249 9.40 8.75 27.19
CA VAL A 249 9.70 8.77 25.74
C VAL A 249 8.94 7.69 24.96
N SER A 250 8.88 6.48 25.52
CA SER A 250 8.46 5.27 24.79
C SER A 250 7.14 4.70 25.31
N SER A 251 6.24 5.54 25.83
CA SER A 251 4.94 5.11 26.33
C SER A 251 4.02 4.55 25.22
N ASN A 252 4.13 5.12 24.02
CA ASN A 252 3.57 4.57 22.78
C ASN A 252 4.30 5.17 21.58
N GLU A 253 3.94 4.71 20.38
CA GLU A 253 4.56 5.15 19.12
C GLU A 253 4.31 6.63 18.81
N ALA A 254 3.12 7.17 19.13
CA ALA A 254 2.82 8.59 18.95
C ALA A 254 3.68 9.47 19.88
N THR A 255 3.91 9.05 21.12
CA THR A 255 4.84 9.71 22.03
C THR A 255 6.27 9.68 21.48
N ALA A 256 6.75 8.51 21.04
CA ALA A 256 8.10 8.37 20.48
C ALA A 256 8.31 9.29 19.26
N ARG A 257 7.30 9.44 18.39
CA ARG A 257 7.34 10.38 17.25
C ARG A 257 7.59 11.83 17.68
N ASN A 258 7.12 12.28 18.84
CA ASN A 258 7.40 13.63 19.34
C ASN A 258 8.90 13.86 19.62
N TYR A 259 9.64 12.82 19.98
CA TYR A 259 11.09 12.90 20.19
C TYR A 259 11.87 12.68 18.89
N ILE A 260 11.33 11.92 17.94
CA ILE A 260 11.96 11.67 16.63
C ILE A 260 11.84 12.89 15.70
N ASN A 261 10.69 13.55 15.72
CA ASN A 261 10.36 14.69 14.84
C ASN A 261 11.44 15.79 14.83
N PRO A 262 11.92 16.31 15.98
CA PRO A 262 12.98 17.31 16.01
C PRO A 262 14.24 16.88 15.24
N PHE A 263 14.67 15.62 15.37
CA PHE A 263 15.84 15.13 14.64
C PHE A 263 15.62 15.17 13.12
N MET A 264 14.48 14.69 12.65
CA MET A 264 14.18 14.65 11.21
C MET A 264 14.06 16.06 10.63
N VAL A 265 13.35 16.95 11.34
CA VAL A 265 13.10 18.33 10.90
C VAL A 265 14.40 19.14 10.87
N ASP A 266 15.16 19.15 11.96
CA ASP A 266 16.36 19.97 12.07
C ASP A 266 17.48 19.44 11.16
N ALA A 267 17.58 18.12 10.96
CA ALA A 267 18.52 17.55 10.01
C ALA A 267 18.21 17.98 8.57
N VAL A 268 16.96 17.85 8.13
CA VAL A 268 16.56 18.25 6.78
C VAL A 268 16.70 19.75 6.59
N ALA A 269 16.31 20.56 7.57
CA ALA A 269 16.48 22.01 7.52
C ALA A 269 17.96 22.39 7.33
N LYS A 270 18.88 21.72 8.04
CA LYS A 270 20.32 21.95 7.90
C LYS A 270 20.81 21.61 6.50
N VAL A 271 20.48 20.43 5.98
CA VAL A 271 20.96 19.97 4.66
C VAL A 271 20.37 20.79 3.52
N ARG A 272 19.11 21.22 3.66
CA ARG A 272 18.40 21.99 2.64
C ARG A 272 19.05 23.34 2.35
N SER A 273 19.84 23.90 3.28
CA SER A 273 20.61 25.12 3.02
C SER A 273 21.58 24.97 1.84
N LYS A 274 22.22 23.80 1.73
CA LYS A 274 23.18 23.45 0.66
C LYS A 274 22.55 22.65 -0.48
N TYR A 275 21.55 21.81 -0.18
CA TYR A 275 20.85 20.96 -1.16
C TYR A 275 19.34 21.23 -1.13
N PRO A 276 18.85 22.28 -1.83
CA PRO A 276 17.48 22.78 -1.69
C PRO A 276 16.36 21.79 -2.05
N SER A 277 16.68 20.77 -2.84
CA SER A 277 15.78 19.69 -3.24
C SER A 277 15.55 18.63 -2.16
N THR A 278 16.26 18.72 -1.02
CA THR A 278 16.04 17.82 0.13
C THR A 278 14.71 18.14 0.82
N ARG A 279 13.87 17.12 1.02
CA ARG A 279 12.55 17.26 1.66
C ARG A 279 12.19 16.06 2.54
N LEU A 280 11.56 16.36 3.68
CA LEU A 280 10.96 15.37 4.58
C LEU A 280 9.50 15.11 4.17
N VAL A 281 9.09 13.85 4.17
CA VAL A 281 7.70 13.42 4.03
C VAL A 281 7.40 12.42 5.13
N VAL A 282 6.18 12.47 5.65
CA VAL A 282 5.65 11.54 6.65
C VAL A 282 4.44 10.82 6.09
N GLU A 283 4.20 9.60 6.56
CA GLU A 283 3.06 8.76 6.15
C GLU A 283 2.96 8.60 4.62
N GLU A 284 4.09 8.44 3.95
CA GLU A 284 4.12 8.30 2.49
C GLU A 284 3.72 6.89 2.07
N ASP A 285 2.77 6.79 1.13
CA ASP A 285 2.37 5.52 0.54
C ASP A 285 3.49 4.94 -0.34
N PHE A 286 3.97 3.76 0.04
CA PHE A 286 5.11 3.10 -0.59
C PHE A 286 4.75 1.66 -0.97
N ASP A 287 4.99 1.32 -2.23
CA ASP A 287 4.66 0.02 -2.81
C ASP A 287 5.86 -0.49 -3.62
N GLY A 288 6.28 -1.72 -3.30
CA GLY A 288 7.39 -2.45 -3.92
C GLY A 288 6.96 -3.84 -4.37
N SER A 289 7.88 -4.63 -4.92
CA SER A 289 7.52 -5.97 -5.43
C SER A 289 7.20 -6.98 -4.33
N ARG A 290 7.71 -6.75 -3.10
CA ARG A 290 7.56 -7.64 -1.93
C ARG A 290 6.71 -7.04 -0.81
N GLY A 291 6.82 -5.73 -0.61
CA GLY A 291 6.22 -5.05 0.53
C GLY A 291 5.42 -3.82 0.14
N TYR A 292 4.40 -3.49 0.94
CA TYR A 292 3.61 -2.27 0.78
C TYR A 292 3.19 -1.69 2.13
N GLY A 293 2.97 -0.39 2.19
CA GLY A 293 2.62 0.29 3.44
C GLY A 293 2.89 1.78 3.43
N LEU A 294 2.59 2.43 4.54
CA LEU A 294 3.01 3.80 4.81
C LEU A 294 4.41 3.78 5.42
N LEU A 295 5.25 4.75 5.05
CA LEU A 295 6.53 5.02 5.71
C LEU A 295 6.32 6.09 6.76
N ASP A 296 6.81 5.87 7.99
CA ASP A 296 6.72 6.89 9.05
C ASP A 296 7.43 8.18 8.66
N TYR A 297 8.66 8.05 8.15
CA TYR A 297 9.43 9.14 7.60
C TYR A 297 10.21 8.68 6.38
N VAL A 298 10.29 9.56 5.40
CA VAL A 298 11.19 9.42 4.26
C VAL A 298 11.73 10.79 3.89
N ILE A 299 13.03 10.82 3.64
CA ILE A 299 13.72 12.01 3.17
C ILE A 299 14.14 11.77 1.73
N TYR A 300 13.66 12.65 0.87
CA TYR A 300 14.01 12.68 -0.54
C TYR A 300 15.09 13.71 -0.79
N CYS A 301 15.98 13.41 -1.73
CA CYS A 301 16.70 14.42 -2.51
C CYS A 301 16.16 14.31 -3.93
N ARG A 302 15.51 15.37 -4.42
CA ARG A 302 14.71 15.36 -5.66
C ARG A 302 13.60 14.30 -5.56
N ASP A 303 13.64 13.29 -6.44
CA ASP A 303 12.67 12.21 -6.51
C ASP A 303 13.22 10.86 -6.02
N LEU A 304 14.39 10.86 -5.38
CA LEU A 304 15.05 9.66 -4.85
C LEU A 304 15.05 9.68 -3.32
N ALA A 305 14.53 8.61 -2.73
CA ALA A 305 14.59 8.40 -1.29
C ALA A 305 16.06 8.15 -0.89
N ILE A 306 16.57 8.94 0.05
CA ILE A 306 17.95 8.84 0.55
C ILE A 306 18.03 8.34 1.99
N LEU A 307 16.97 8.57 2.78
CA LEU A 307 16.84 8.07 4.15
C LEU A 307 15.38 7.69 4.41
N ILE A 308 15.15 6.51 4.97
CA ILE A 308 13.84 6.09 5.49
C ILE A 308 13.98 5.90 6.99
N SER A 309 12.99 6.31 7.79
CA SER A 309 12.98 6.04 9.22
C SER A 309 11.68 5.38 9.63
N GLU A 310 11.80 4.36 10.47
CA GLU A 310 10.70 3.65 11.11
C GLU A 310 10.71 3.97 12.62
N ALA A 311 9.58 4.46 13.12
CA ALA A 311 9.34 4.66 14.53
C ALA A 311 8.76 3.39 15.15
N LYS A 312 9.28 3.01 16.32
CA LYS A 312 8.78 1.88 17.12
C LYS A 312 8.65 2.27 18.57
N MET A 313 7.91 1.50 19.35
CA MET A 313 7.85 1.72 20.80
C MET A 313 9.04 1.04 21.51
N ILE A 314 9.26 -0.26 21.28
CA ILE A 314 10.29 -1.08 21.93
C ILE A 314 10.88 -2.15 20.99
N GLU A 315 10.09 -2.68 20.05
CA GLU A 315 10.44 -3.82 19.20
C GLU A 315 11.40 -3.47 18.05
N ILE A 316 12.62 -3.04 18.37
CA ILE A 316 13.65 -2.63 17.39
C ILE A 316 13.89 -3.72 16.34
N GLN A 317 13.90 -5.00 16.71
CA GLN A 317 14.10 -6.09 15.75
C GLN A 317 13.00 -6.19 14.68
N LYS A 318 11.74 -5.96 15.07
CA LYS A 318 10.65 -5.87 14.09
C LYS A 318 10.78 -4.59 13.24
N GLY A 319 11.22 -3.49 13.86
CA GLY A 319 11.59 -2.28 13.12
C GLY A 319 12.69 -2.52 12.09
N ILE A 320 13.71 -3.32 12.42
CA ILE A 320 14.79 -3.69 11.49
C ILE A 320 14.26 -4.55 10.34
N ALA A 321 13.41 -5.54 10.63
CA ALA A 321 12.77 -6.32 9.57
C ALA A 321 11.96 -5.42 8.63
N GLN A 322 11.15 -4.53 9.21
CA GLN A 322 10.32 -3.61 8.45
C GLN A 322 11.15 -2.65 7.58
N ILE A 323 12.16 -1.97 8.14
CA ILE A 323 12.99 -1.01 7.42
C ILE A 323 13.76 -1.68 6.28
N LEU A 324 14.22 -2.92 6.44
CA LEU A 324 14.95 -3.63 5.38
C LEU A 324 14.09 -3.85 4.13
N VAL A 325 12.80 -4.14 4.30
CA VAL A 325 11.86 -4.30 3.17
C VAL A 325 11.51 -2.94 2.53
N GLN A 326 11.42 -1.89 3.34
CA GLN A 326 11.25 -0.51 2.86
C GLN A 326 12.48 -0.06 2.05
N LEU A 327 13.70 -0.35 2.52
CA LEU A 327 14.96 -0.08 1.81
C LEU A 327 15.07 -0.89 0.53
N HIS A 328 14.69 -2.17 0.54
CA HIS A 328 14.58 -2.97 -0.68
C HIS A 328 13.64 -2.30 -1.70
N THR A 329 12.46 -1.87 -1.27
CA THR A 329 11.51 -1.16 -2.16
C THR A 329 12.12 0.14 -2.73
N ALA A 330 12.85 0.88 -1.90
CA ALA A 330 13.53 2.09 -2.33
C ALA A 330 14.63 1.78 -3.37
N ALA A 331 15.40 0.71 -3.17
CA ALA A 331 16.40 0.23 -4.12
C ALA A 331 15.76 -0.18 -5.47
N GLU A 332 14.61 -0.86 -5.46
CA GLU A 332 13.87 -1.20 -6.68
C GLU A 332 13.39 0.03 -7.44
N LYS A 333 12.82 1.01 -6.73
CA LYS A 333 12.37 2.27 -7.33
C LYS A 333 13.53 3.07 -7.90
N ARG A 334 14.69 3.04 -7.22
CA ARG A 334 15.90 3.74 -7.66
C ARG A 334 16.52 3.08 -8.88
N LYS A 335 16.62 1.74 -8.92
CA LYS A 335 17.05 0.96 -10.09
C LYS A 335 16.23 1.31 -11.34
N ARG A 336 14.91 1.41 -11.21
CA ARG A 336 14.01 1.80 -12.32
C ARG A 336 14.22 3.23 -12.82
N LYS A 337 14.63 4.17 -11.96
CA LYS A 337 14.77 5.59 -12.32
C LYS A 337 16.14 5.95 -12.90
N LEU A 338 17.17 5.16 -12.61
CA LEU A 338 18.56 5.51 -12.91
C LEU A 338 19.17 4.81 -14.13
N ASP A 339 18.37 4.04 -14.87
CA ASP A 339 18.75 3.25 -16.05
C ASP A 339 19.80 2.13 -15.77
N GLU A 340 19.77 1.05 -16.55
CA GLU A 340 20.56 -0.18 -16.32
C GLU A 340 22.09 0.00 -16.37
N SER A 341 22.59 1.17 -16.76
CA SER A 341 24.01 1.44 -16.98
C SER A 341 24.82 1.79 -15.72
N ILE A 342 24.21 1.87 -14.53
CA ILE A 342 24.96 2.20 -13.32
C ILE A 342 25.71 0.97 -12.78
N THR A 343 27.04 1.06 -12.85
CA THR A 343 28.00 0.07 -12.34
C THR A 343 28.08 0.00 -10.82
N ASN A 344 27.61 1.02 -10.08
CA ASN A 344 27.56 1.05 -8.62
C ASN A 344 26.22 1.62 -8.10
N PRO A 345 25.24 0.77 -7.76
CA PRO A 345 23.98 1.25 -7.21
C PRO A 345 24.23 2.02 -5.90
N PRO A 346 23.73 3.25 -5.80
CA PRO A 346 23.99 4.14 -4.68
C PRO A 346 23.36 3.66 -3.36
N ILE A 347 23.97 4.08 -2.27
CA ILE A 347 23.57 3.75 -0.90
C ILE A 347 22.17 4.31 -0.59
N ILE A 348 21.40 3.57 0.21
CA ILE A 348 20.16 4.06 0.84
C ILE A 348 20.29 3.77 2.33
N CYS A 349 19.99 4.75 3.16
CA CYS A 349 20.08 4.59 4.60
C CYS A 349 18.70 4.38 5.22
N GLY A 350 18.66 3.59 6.29
CA GLY A 350 17.49 3.37 7.13
C GLY A 350 17.77 3.77 8.56
N ILE A 351 16.72 4.18 9.28
CA ILE A 351 16.74 4.39 10.73
C ILE A 351 15.62 3.57 11.35
N VAL A 352 15.92 2.92 12.46
CA VAL A 352 14.90 2.40 13.37
C VAL A 352 15.07 3.13 14.69
N SER A 353 14.01 3.79 15.15
CA SER A 353 14.06 4.58 16.37
C SER A 353 12.86 4.34 17.27
N ALA A 354 13.12 4.29 18.57
CA ALA A 354 12.10 4.36 19.61
C ALA A 354 12.06 5.72 20.34
N GLY A 355 12.65 6.76 19.73
CA GLY A 355 12.94 8.03 20.38
C GLY A 355 14.14 7.92 21.33
N ILE A 356 14.11 6.97 22.26
CA ILE A 356 15.20 6.75 23.23
C ILE A 356 16.35 5.92 22.66
N GLY A 357 16.12 5.11 21.63
CA GLY A 357 17.13 4.22 21.04
C GLY A 357 17.12 4.31 19.52
N TRP A 358 18.30 4.39 18.91
CA TRP A 358 18.49 4.60 17.47
C TRP A 358 19.47 3.59 16.88
N ARG A 359 19.07 2.97 15.76
CA ARG A 359 19.93 2.13 14.92
C ARG A 359 19.92 2.69 13.51
N PHE A 360 21.09 2.72 12.88
CA PHE A 360 21.27 3.10 11.49
C PHE A 360 21.55 1.86 10.66
N ILE A 361 20.91 1.79 9.50
CA ILE A 361 21.03 0.69 8.56
C ILE A 361 21.57 1.27 7.26
N LEU A 362 22.59 0.63 6.70
CA LEU A 362 23.10 0.94 5.37
C LEU A 362 22.71 -0.18 4.43
N TRP A 363 22.03 0.18 3.34
CA TRP A 363 21.78 -0.68 2.20
C TRP A 363 22.63 -0.22 1.02
N SER A 364 23.45 -1.11 0.47
CA SER A 364 24.13 -0.91 -0.81
C SER A 364 23.94 -2.13 -1.71
N GLY A 365 24.27 -2.00 -2.99
CA GLY A 365 24.04 -3.08 -3.95
C GLY A 365 22.64 -3.07 -4.55
N LEU A 366 22.39 -4.05 -5.43
CA LEU A 366 21.11 -4.22 -6.09
C LEU A 366 20.12 -4.97 -5.18
N PRO A 367 18.80 -4.85 -5.40
CA PRO A 367 17.79 -5.61 -4.65
C PRO A 367 18.05 -7.12 -4.62
N GLU A 368 18.60 -7.67 -5.70
CA GLU A 368 18.88 -9.11 -5.85
C GLU A 368 20.19 -9.55 -5.16
N ASN A 369 21.10 -8.62 -4.86
CA ASN A 369 22.36 -8.90 -4.18
C ASN A 369 22.76 -7.70 -3.30
N PRO A 370 22.05 -7.48 -2.18
CA PRO A 370 22.32 -6.35 -1.32
C PRO A 370 23.50 -6.63 -0.40
N THR A 371 24.14 -5.55 0.06
CA THR A 371 25.07 -5.56 1.18
C THR A 371 24.49 -4.69 2.29
N ILE A 372 24.33 -5.28 3.47
CA ILE A 372 23.72 -4.62 4.62
C ILE A 372 24.76 -4.42 5.72
N LYS A 373 24.72 -3.24 6.36
CA LYS A 373 25.41 -3.00 7.64
C LYS A 373 24.46 -2.34 8.63
N ILE A 374 24.61 -2.66 9.91
CA ILE A 374 23.77 -2.09 10.99
C ILE A 374 24.68 -1.50 12.07
N SER A 375 24.44 -0.25 12.48
CA SER A 375 25.25 0.40 13.52
C SER A 375 24.99 -0.22 14.89
N LYS A 376 25.86 0.03 15.87
CA LYS A 376 25.51 -0.09 17.29
C LYS A 376 24.24 0.71 17.65
N LEU A 377 23.66 0.41 18.83
CA LEU A 377 22.53 1.16 19.38
C LEU A 377 23.03 2.47 20.01
N TYR A 378 22.44 3.59 19.63
CA TYR A 378 22.64 4.89 20.28
C TYR A 378 21.45 5.18 21.20
N VAL A 379 21.72 5.40 22.49
CA VAL A 379 20.66 5.61 23.49
C VAL A 379 20.64 7.08 23.90
N CYS A 380 19.58 7.79 23.56
CA CYS A 380 19.40 9.21 23.87
C CYS A 380 18.77 9.39 25.26
N ALA A 381 19.54 9.88 26.22
CA ALA A 381 18.98 10.41 27.46
C ALA A 381 18.53 11.85 27.24
N PHE A 382 17.23 12.12 27.38
CA PHE A 382 16.66 13.47 27.21
C PHE A 382 16.74 14.33 28.48
N GLY A 383 17.79 14.12 29.28
CA GLY A 383 18.15 14.96 30.42
C GLY A 383 19.66 15.17 30.45
N GLY A 384 20.11 16.16 31.21
CA GLY A 384 21.54 16.46 31.32
C GLY A 384 22.14 17.10 30.06
N ASP A 385 23.34 16.69 29.68
CA ASP A 385 24.09 17.31 28.56
C ASP A 385 23.61 16.89 27.16
N MET A 386 22.67 15.93 27.08
CA MET A 386 22.09 15.36 25.85
C MET A 386 23.14 14.97 24.79
N ARG A 387 24.28 14.43 25.24
CA ARG A 387 25.42 14.09 24.36
C ARG A 387 25.03 13.16 23.21
N GLU A 388 24.29 12.09 23.50
CA GLU A 388 23.89 11.11 22.49
C GLU A 388 22.88 11.70 21.50
N ALA A 389 22.02 12.63 21.92
CA ALA A 389 21.12 13.33 21.00
C ALA A 389 21.91 14.22 20.02
N LYS A 390 22.94 14.91 20.51
CA LYS A 390 23.86 15.71 19.67
C LYS A 390 24.60 14.84 18.66
N GLU A 391 25.00 13.64 19.08
CA GLU A 391 25.66 12.67 18.21
C GLU A 391 24.69 12.15 17.15
N VAL A 392 23.51 11.67 17.54
CA VAL A 392 22.50 11.13 16.61
C VAL A 392 22.10 12.17 15.55
N ILE A 393 21.86 13.43 15.93
CA ILE A 393 21.52 14.46 14.95
C ILE A 393 22.69 14.76 14.00
N SER A 394 23.93 14.73 14.50
CA SER A 394 25.13 14.84 13.68
C SER A 394 25.23 13.70 12.66
N ILE A 395 25.01 12.46 13.08
CA ILE A 395 24.99 11.27 12.20
C ILE A 395 23.95 11.43 11.09
N ILE A 396 22.71 11.79 11.44
CA ILE A 396 21.62 11.95 10.46
C ILE A 396 22.02 12.99 9.41
N VAL A 397 22.59 14.13 9.82
CA VAL A 397 22.99 15.14 8.84
C VAL A 397 24.15 14.67 7.98
N ARG A 398 25.16 14.02 8.54
CA ARG A 398 26.29 13.46 7.77
C ARG A 398 25.79 12.48 6.70
N ILE A 399 24.86 11.59 7.06
CA ILE A 399 24.21 10.67 6.11
C ILE A 399 23.53 11.47 4.99
N LEU A 400 22.68 12.43 5.34
CA LEU A 400 21.93 13.20 4.36
C LEU A 400 22.83 14.02 3.44
N GLN A 401 23.89 14.65 3.96
CA GLN A 401 24.87 15.40 3.15
C GLN A 401 25.64 14.48 2.20
N SER A 402 26.09 13.32 2.67
CA SER A 402 26.78 12.31 1.87
C SER A 402 25.89 11.79 0.74
N GLN A 403 24.62 11.51 1.01
CA GLN A 403 23.70 11.03 -0.02
C GLN A 403 23.29 12.14 -1.00
N ALA A 404 23.08 13.36 -0.51
CA ALA A 404 22.68 14.49 -1.36
C ALA A 404 23.82 14.94 -2.28
N SER A 405 25.08 14.91 -1.84
CA SER A 405 26.24 15.31 -2.66
C SER A 405 26.42 14.43 -3.90
N VAL A 406 26.08 13.14 -3.79
CA VAL A 406 26.14 12.18 -4.91
C VAL A 406 25.01 12.41 -5.92
N LEU A 407 23.88 12.99 -5.49
CA LEU A 407 22.66 13.13 -6.29
C LEU A 407 22.41 14.53 -6.85
N ALA A 408 22.99 15.54 -6.23
CA ALA A 408 22.89 16.93 -6.66
C ALA A 408 23.82 17.19 -7.86
N PRO A 409 23.36 17.81 -8.95
CA PRO A 409 24.24 18.36 -9.98
C PRO A 409 25.03 19.51 -9.38
N GLN A 410 26.14 19.84 -10.02
CA GLN A 410 26.98 20.96 -9.57
C GLN A 410 26.21 22.29 -9.46
N ASP A 411 25.16 22.48 -10.26
CA ASP A 411 24.36 23.72 -10.26
C ASP A 411 23.34 23.84 -9.10
N GLU A 412 23.05 22.76 -8.35
CA GLU A 412 22.18 22.84 -7.15
C GLU A 412 22.95 23.19 -5.87
N VAL A 413 24.28 23.08 -5.88
CA VAL A 413 25.11 23.34 -4.71
C VAL A 413 25.26 24.84 -4.54
N LYS A 414 24.71 25.40 -3.47
CA LYS A 414 25.01 26.79 -3.11
C LYS A 414 26.41 26.87 -2.51
N ASP A 415 27.29 27.63 -3.15
CA ASP A 415 28.59 27.97 -2.57
C ASP A 415 28.39 28.74 -1.26
N GLU A 416 29.06 28.29 -0.20
CA GLU A 416 29.21 29.10 1.01
C GLU A 416 30.06 30.31 0.64
N VAL A 417 29.42 31.46 0.44
CA VAL A 417 30.12 32.74 0.37
C VAL A 417 30.80 32.94 1.72
N LYS A 418 32.10 32.61 1.79
CA LYS A 418 32.96 33.07 2.86
C LYS A 418 32.94 34.60 2.80
N ALA A 419 32.38 35.23 3.83
CA ALA A 419 32.66 36.62 4.12
C ALA A 419 34.13 36.69 4.59
N GLU A 420 35.06 36.68 3.64
CA GLU A 420 36.41 37.16 3.89
C GLU A 420 36.36 38.68 4.00
N GLY A 421 36.96 39.17 5.07
CA GLY A 421 36.84 40.53 5.55
C GLY A 421 37.29 41.58 4.54
N ILE A 422 36.60 42.71 4.60
CA ILE A 422 37.14 43.98 4.16
C ILE A 422 37.55 44.70 5.45
N ASP A 423 38.82 44.53 5.84
CA ASP A 423 39.52 45.53 6.64
C ASP A 423 40.09 46.58 5.68
N ASP A 424 39.80 47.83 6.04
CA ASP A 424 40.54 49.09 5.80
C ASP A 424 41.58 49.19 4.67
N GLU A 425 41.33 50.13 3.75
CA GLU A 425 42.20 51.29 3.49
C GLU A 425 41.57 52.25 2.45
N LYS A 426 40.98 53.36 2.92
CA LYS A 426 41.32 54.74 2.52
C LYS A 426 40.43 55.79 3.20
#